data_AF-A0A2A5V9C2-F1
#
_entry.id   AF-A0A2A5V9C2-F1
#
_cell.length_a   1.000
_cell.length_b   1.000
_cell.length_c   1.000
_cell.angle_alpha   90.00
_cell.angle_beta   90.00
_cell.angle_gamma   90.00
#
_symmetry.space_group_name_H-M   'P 1'
#
loop_
_entity.id
_entity.type
_entity.pdbx_description
1 polymer ?
#
loop_
_entity_poly.entity_id
_entity_poly.type
_entity_poly.pdbx_seq_one_letter_code
_entity_poly.pdbx_strand_id
1 'polypeptide(L)'
;MKNKISKEDILKIISKILKISPQKIEKIDNYEKMDSWDSLAQLDIISAIDKKLNGKIGKVKNIAEIKSVKKIISALKKKSLIA
;
A
#
# COMPACT_ATOMS: atom_id res chain seq x y z
N MET A 1 4.36 21.18 -9.54
CA MET A 1 3.25 20.31 -9.98
C MET A 1 3.02 19.28 -8.88
N LYS A 2 1.79 19.14 -8.35
CA LYS A 2 1.50 18.22 -7.23
C LYS A 2 1.59 16.79 -7.75
N ASN A 3 2.73 16.12 -7.56
CA ASN A 3 2.92 14.71 -7.91
C ASN A 3 1.92 13.86 -7.09
N LYS A 4 0.71 13.66 -7.61
CA LYS A 4 -0.19 12.64 -7.10
C LYS A 4 0.46 11.30 -7.43
N ILE A 5 0.69 10.50 -6.40
CA ILE A 5 1.06 9.09 -6.56
C ILE A 5 -0.05 8.39 -7.33
N SER A 6 0.34 7.55 -8.28
CA SER A 6 -0.57 6.66 -8.99
C SER A 6 -0.73 5.33 -8.26
N LYS A 7 -1.82 4.63 -8.52
CA LYS A 7 -2.01 3.23 -8.09
C LYS A 7 -0.80 2.34 -8.40
N GLU A 8 -0.21 2.53 -9.57
CA GLU A 8 0.95 1.76 -10.06
C GLU A 8 2.21 1.99 -9.21
N ASP A 9 2.42 3.22 -8.73
CA ASP A 9 3.55 3.53 -7.84
C ASP A 9 3.39 2.83 -6.49
N ILE A 10 2.17 2.82 -5.94
CA ILE A 10 1.84 2.06 -4.72
C ILE A 10 2.15 0.57 -4.96
N LEU A 11 1.66 0.01 -6.06
CA LEU A 11 1.90 -1.40 -6.40
C LEU A 11 3.39 -1.71 -6.54
N LYS A 12 4.18 -0.83 -7.16
CA LYS A 12 5.65 -0.98 -7.28
C LYS A 12 6.35 -0.95 -5.93
N ILE A 13 5.93 -0.08 -5.00
CA ILE A 13 6.50 -0.02 -3.65
C ILE A 13 6.24 -1.33 -2.91
N ILE A 14 5.00 -1.78 -2.93
CA ILE A 14 4.60 -3.01 -2.23
C ILE A 14 5.25 -4.24 -2.88
N SER A 15 5.39 -4.22 -4.21
CA SER A 15 6.14 -5.22 -4.97
C SER A 15 7.59 -5.34 -4.54
N LYS A 16 8.27 -4.22 -4.33
CA LYS A 16 9.65 -4.23 -3.85
C LYS A 16 9.79 -4.80 -2.44
N ILE A 17 8.85 -4.49 -1.55
CA ILE A 17 8.91 -4.92 -0.14
C ILE A 17 8.59 -6.41 -0.02
N LEU A 18 7.49 -6.84 -0.65
CA LEU A 18 7.07 -8.24 -0.61
C LEU A 18 7.89 -9.14 -1.55
N LYS A 19 8.71 -8.55 -2.44
CA LYS A 19 9.41 -9.26 -3.52
C LYS A 19 8.47 -10.08 -4.41
N ILE A 20 7.24 -9.59 -4.60
CA ILE A 20 6.20 -10.21 -5.42
C ILE A 20 5.88 -9.29 -6.59
N SER A 21 5.52 -9.83 -7.75
CA SER A 21 5.15 -9.00 -8.90
C SER A 21 3.90 -8.13 -8.63
N PRO A 22 3.82 -6.90 -9.17
CA PRO A 22 2.67 -5.99 -9.01
C PRO A 22 1.33 -6.65 -9.39
N GLN A 23 1.35 -7.46 -10.45
CA GLN A 23 0.20 -8.20 -10.96
C GLN A 23 -0.31 -9.26 -9.96
N LYS A 24 0.60 -9.94 -9.24
CA LYS A 24 0.21 -10.88 -8.18
C LYS A 24 -0.34 -10.12 -6.98
N ILE A 25 0.34 -9.06 -6.55
CA ILE A 25 -0.08 -8.21 -5.41
C ILE A 25 -1.51 -7.71 -5.58
N GLU A 26 -1.83 -7.21 -6.77
CA GLU A 26 -3.16 -6.73 -7.09
C GLU A 26 -4.25 -7.81 -7.01
N LYS A 27 -3.90 -9.07 -7.32
CA LYS A 27 -4.81 -10.22 -7.27
C LYS A 27 -5.01 -10.79 -5.87
N ILE A 28 -4.21 -10.38 -4.89
CA ILE A 28 -4.29 -10.92 -3.53
C ILE A 28 -5.28 -10.11 -2.70
N ASP A 29 -6.34 -10.78 -2.27
CA ASP A 29 -7.38 -10.19 -1.46
C ASP A 29 -7.14 -10.39 0.06
N ASN A 30 -6.22 -11.29 0.44
CA ASN A 30 -5.79 -11.49 1.82
C ASN A 30 -4.31 -11.89 1.91
N TYR A 31 -3.47 -11.00 2.45
CA TYR A 31 -2.05 -11.28 2.65
C TYR A 31 -1.73 -12.11 3.89
N GLU A 32 -2.66 -12.32 4.83
CA GLU A 32 -2.38 -13.17 6.00
C GLU A 32 -2.01 -14.61 5.63
N LYS A 33 -2.37 -15.03 4.41
CA LYS A 33 -2.03 -16.36 3.87
C LYS A 33 -0.71 -16.37 3.11
N MET A 34 0.02 -15.26 3.06
CA MET A 34 1.31 -15.17 2.40
C MET A 34 2.45 -15.16 3.40
N ASP A 35 3.40 -16.07 3.23
CA ASP A 35 4.67 -16.06 3.97
C ASP A 35 5.45 -14.75 3.82
N SER A 36 5.29 -14.02 2.72
CA SER A 36 5.97 -12.75 2.50
C SER A 36 5.35 -11.57 3.28
N TRP A 37 4.21 -11.78 3.93
CA TRP A 37 3.49 -10.74 4.66
C TRP A 37 3.54 -10.98 6.16
N ASP A 38 4.37 -10.21 6.84
CA ASP A 38 4.44 -10.13 8.29
C ASP A 38 4.10 -8.72 8.79
N SER A 39 3.92 -8.58 10.11
CA SER A 39 3.70 -7.27 10.74
C SER A 39 4.77 -6.24 10.37
N LEU A 40 6.02 -6.68 10.17
CA LEU A 40 7.12 -5.83 9.70
C LEU A 40 6.96 -5.42 8.23
N ALA A 41 6.62 -6.36 7.35
CA ALA A 41 6.40 -6.06 5.93
C ALA A 41 5.26 -5.04 5.76
N GLN A 42 4.20 -5.16 6.57
CA GLN A 42 3.10 -4.19 6.58
C GLN A 42 3.55 -2.81 7.05
N LEU A 43 4.35 -2.72 8.13
CA LEU A 43 4.93 -1.46 8.59
C LEU A 43 5.83 -0.81 7.52
N ASP A 44 6.68 -1.59 6.86
CA ASP A 44 7.53 -1.11 5.76
C ASP A 44 6.70 -0.57 4.61
N ILE A 45 5.61 -1.26 4.23
CA ILE A 45 4.68 -0.80 3.19
C ILE A 45 4.07 0.54 3.56
N ILE A 46 3.53 0.64 4.78
CA ILE A 46 2.88 1.87 5.26
C ILE A 46 3.90 3.00 5.29
N SER A 47 5.10 2.77 5.80
CA SER A 47 6.18 3.75 5.88
C SER A 47 6.65 4.21 4.49
N ALA A 48 6.83 3.29 3.55
CA ALA A 48 7.26 3.62 2.19
C ALA A 48 6.20 4.40 1.41
N ILE A 49 4.93 4.03 1.58
CA ILE A 49 3.80 4.79 1.02
C ILE A 49 3.69 6.16 1.69
N ASP A 50 3.86 6.25 3.02
CA ASP A 50 3.78 7.50 3.77
C ASP A 50 4.86 8.49 3.37
N LYS A 51 6.09 8.02 3.19
CA LYS A 51 7.21 8.81 2.65
C LYS A 51 6.84 9.42 1.31
N LYS A 52 6.20 8.65 0.43
CA LYS A 52 5.77 9.14 -0.87
C LYS A 52 4.59 10.10 -0.76
N LEU A 53 3.66 9.83 0.15
CA LEU A 53 2.49 10.68 0.45
C LEU A 53 2.83 11.89 1.32
N ASN A 54 4.11 12.05 1.69
CA ASN A 54 4.62 13.15 2.49
C ASN A 54 3.91 13.26 3.85
N GLY A 55 3.74 12.13 4.56
CA GLY A 55 3.13 12.05 5.89
C GLY A 55 1.59 11.96 5.89
N LYS A 56 0.96 11.86 4.72
CA LYS A 56 -0.51 11.90 4.63
C LYS A 56 -1.16 10.54 4.83
N ILE A 57 -0.42 9.44 4.91
CA ILE A 57 -1.02 8.11 5.11
C ILE A 57 -1.71 8.02 6.47
N GLY A 58 -1.18 8.72 7.49
CA GLY A 58 -1.75 8.74 8.84
C GLY A 58 -3.19 9.28 8.89
N LYS A 59 -3.65 9.97 7.84
CA LYS A 59 -5.06 10.39 7.70
C LYS A 59 -6.00 9.23 7.36
N VAL A 60 -5.46 8.09 6.92
CA VAL A 60 -6.19 6.86 6.67
C VAL A 60 -6.23 6.07 7.98
N LYS A 61 -7.38 6.16 8.66
CA LYS A 61 -7.65 5.30 9.81
C LYS A 61 -7.57 3.83 9.38
N ASN A 62 -6.99 3.01 10.24
CA ASN A 62 -6.91 1.56 10.10
C ASN A 62 -6.06 1.08 8.92
N ILE A 63 -5.18 1.92 8.36
CA ILE A 63 -4.25 1.49 7.29
C ILE A 63 -3.38 0.28 7.73
N ALA A 64 -3.01 0.24 9.01
CA ALA A 64 -2.28 -0.86 9.66
C ALA A 64 -3.11 -2.13 9.91
N GLU A 65 -4.42 -2.09 9.70
CA GLU A 65 -5.29 -3.28 9.79
C GLU A 65 -5.62 -3.83 8.40
N ILE A 66 -5.32 -3.07 7.34
CA ILE A 66 -5.65 -3.46 5.98
C ILE A 66 -4.66 -4.51 5.48
N LYS A 67 -5.17 -5.73 5.34
CA LYS A 67 -4.45 -6.91 4.83
C LYS A 67 -4.66 -7.16 3.32
N SER A 68 -4.95 -6.12 2.54
CA SER A 68 -5.17 -6.21 1.08
C SER A 68 -4.78 -4.91 0.36
N VAL A 69 -4.01 -4.99 -0.72
CA VAL A 69 -3.50 -3.80 -1.43
C VAL A 69 -4.62 -3.11 -2.17
N LYS A 70 -5.60 -3.86 -2.69
CA LYS A 70 -6.84 -3.27 -3.21
C LYS A 70 -7.53 -2.40 -2.17
N LYS A 71 -7.60 -2.86 -0.91
CA LYS A 71 -8.20 -2.09 0.19
C LYS A 71 -7.34 -0.87 0.55
N ILE A 72 -6.01 -1.00 0.56
CA ILE A 72 -5.08 0.14 0.77
C ILE A 72 -5.30 1.20 -0.30
N ILE A 73 -5.24 0.82 -1.58
CA ILE A 73 -5.46 1.69 -2.73
C ILE A 73 -6.84 2.34 -2.64
N SER A 74 -7.88 1.55 -2.34
CA SER A 74 -9.25 2.08 -2.20
C SER A 74 -9.35 3.09 -1.05
N ALA A 75 -8.73 2.84 0.09
CA ALA A 75 -8.72 3.75 1.24
C ALA A 75 -7.97 5.06 0.91
N LEU A 76 -6.83 4.96 0.24
CA LEU A 76 -6.06 6.10 -0.26
C LEU A 76 -6.83 6.92 -1.28
N LYS A 77 -7.50 6.25 -2.23
CA LYS A 77 -8.33 6.88 -3.26
C LYS A 77 -9.54 7.57 -2.64
N LYS A 78 -10.19 6.95 -1.65
CA LYS A 78 -11.31 7.54 -0.90
C LYS A 78 -10.91 8.83 -0.18
N LYS A 79 -9.65 8.95 0.24
CA LYS A 79 -9.09 10.17 0.85
C LYS A 79 -8.48 11.15 -0.17
N SER A 80 -8.63 10.88 -1.48
CA SER A 80 -8.03 11.67 -2.57
C SER A 80 -6.51 11.86 -2.43
N LEU A 81 -5.83 10.88 -1.81
CA LEU A 81 -4.38 10.90 -1.59
C LEU A 81 -3.60 10.45 -2.83
N ILE A 82 -4.22 9.61 -3.65
CA ILE A 82 -3.69 9.09 -4.91
C ILE A 82 -4.65 9.44 -6.06
N ALA A 83 -4.13 9.44 -7.29
CA ALA A 83 -4.92 9.62 -8.52
C ALA A 83 -5.66 8.32 -8.91
#